data_AF-A0A2I0N7C4-F1
#
_entry.id   AF-A0A2I0N7C4-F1
#
_cell.length_a   1.000
_cell.length_b   1.000
_cell.length_c   1.000
_cell.angle_alpha   90.00
_cell.angle_beta   90.00
_cell.angle_gamma   90.00
#
_symmetry.space_group_name_H-M   'P 1'
#
loop_
_entity.id
_entity.type
_entity.pdbx_description
1 polymer ?
#
loop_
_entity_poly.entity_id
_entity_poly.type
_entity_poly.pdbx_seq_one_letter_code
_entity_poly.pdbx_strand_id
1 'polypeptide(L)'
;MKASNAVRGDKMDVFDYALKIETDGENYYRELAQKSNHEGFANILSMLADEEVKHREALVRMRNREKHALPDSTVLKNARAVLQKLRDMDREFDFSMSELDLYKKALELEAKSQELYEKSAMESEDEHEQGVLLKMAKEEEKHFYVLENILEFVSRPESWTENPEFHHTEDY
;
A
#
# COMPACT_ATOMS: atom_id res chain seq x y z
N MET A 1 24.68 -29.21 -24.34
CA MET A 1 23.80 -28.09 -23.93
C MET A 1 24.21 -27.65 -22.54
N LYS A 2 24.94 -26.52 -22.43
CA LYS A 2 25.29 -25.92 -21.14
C LYS A 2 24.20 -24.89 -20.82
N ALA A 3 23.26 -25.26 -19.96
CA ALA A 3 22.32 -24.29 -19.42
C ALA A 3 23.07 -23.34 -18.49
N SER A 4 22.87 -22.05 -18.75
CA SER A 4 23.53 -20.92 -18.10
C SER A 4 23.31 -20.94 -16.58
N ASN A 5 24.39 -20.90 -15.81
CA ASN A 5 24.37 -20.76 -14.36
C ASN A 5 24.38 -19.29 -13.91
N ALA A 6 24.40 -18.32 -14.83
CA ALA A 6 24.46 -16.90 -14.51
C ALA A 6 23.10 -16.33 -14.05
N VAL A 7 21.99 -16.78 -14.63
CA VAL A 7 20.63 -16.26 -14.36
C VAL A 7 20.12 -16.62 -12.94
N ARG A 8 20.70 -17.65 -12.31
CA ARG A 8 20.25 -18.14 -10.99
C ARG A 8 20.72 -17.27 -9.82
N GLY A 9 21.79 -16.49 -9.97
CA GLY A 9 22.28 -15.57 -8.95
C GLY A 9 21.39 -14.34 -8.81
N ASP A 10 21.06 -13.71 -9.94
CA ASP A 10 20.28 -12.47 -9.97
C ASP A 10 18.85 -12.66 -9.47
N LYS A 11 18.17 -13.75 -9.86
CA LYS A 11 16.81 -14.02 -9.34
C LYS A 11 16.78 -14.22 -7.82
N MET A 12 17.79 -14.86 -7.23
CA MET A 12 17.83 -15.03 -5.78
C MET A 12 18.01 -13.68 -5.05
N ASP A 13 18.82 -12.78 -5.60
CA ASP A 13 18.99 -11.43 -5.08
C ASP A 13 17.69 -10.60 -5.18
N VAL A 14 16.96 -10.71 -6.29
CA VAL A 14 15.66 -10.05 -6.46
C VAL A 14 14.62 -10.52 -5.45
N PHE A 15 14.55 -11.83 -5.17
CA PHE A 15 13.64 -12.34 -4.14
C PHE A 15 14.02 -11.87 -2.74
N ASP A 16 15.31 -11.89 -2.40
CA ASP A 16 15.77 -11.43 -1.08
C ASP A 16 15.52 -9.92 -0.91
N TYR A 17 15.68 -9.14 -1.97
CA TYR A 17 15.34 -7.72 -1.99
C TYR A 17 13.82 -7.47 -1.86
N ALA A 18 12.99 -8.18 -2.62
CA ALA A 18 11.53 -8.09 -2.53
C ALA A 18 11.02 -8.48 -1.13
N LEU A 19 11.50 -9.59 -0.57
CA LEU A 19 11.15 -10.03 0.78
C LEU A 19 11.53 -8.99 1.85
N LYS A 20 12.65 -8.29 1.64
CA LYS A 20 13.06 -7.20 2.53
C LYS A 20 12.12 -6.01 2.43
N ILE A 21 11.72 -5.61 1.22
CA ILE A 21 10.75 -4.54 1.01
C ILE A 21 9.43 -4.86 1.71
N GLU A 22 8.88 -6.06 1.51
CA GLU A 22 7.63 -6.48 2.16
C GLU A 22 7.74 -6.50 3.68
N THR A 23 8.85 -6.99 4.21
CA THR A 23 9.09 -7.01 5.66
C THR A 23 9.24 -5.61 6.24
N ASP A 24 9.93 -4.71 5.52
CA ASP A 24 10.09 -3.32 5.94
C ASP A 24 8.75 -2.58 5.87
N GLY A 25 7.94 -2.82 4.84
CA GLY A 25 6.58 -2.29 4.70
C GLY A 25 5.66 -2.75 5.83
N GLU A 26 5.61 -4.07 6.09
CA GLU A 26 4.88 -4.64 7.23
C GLU A 26 5.25 -3.94 8.53
N ASN A 27 6.54 -3.92 8.87
CA ASN A 27 7.03 -3.32 10.11
C ASN A 27 6.69 -1.83 10.19
N TYR A 28 6.84 -1.10 9.09
CA TYR A 28 6.55 0.31 9.02
C TYR A 28 5.07 0.59 9.30
N TYR A 29 4.16 -0.16 8.67
CA TYR A 29 2.73 -0.01 8.90
C TYR A 29 2.30 -0.40 10.31
N ARG A 30 2.89 -1.47 10.90
CA ARG A 30 2.65 -1.81 12.31
C ARG A 30 3.10 -0.70 13.25
N GLU A 31 4.27 -0.11 12.99
CA GLU A 31 4.79 1.00 13.80
C GLU A 31 3.91 2.25 13.69
N LEU A 32 3.47 2.61 12.48
CA LEU A 32 2.55 3.72 12.26
C LEU A 32 1.21 3.48 12.95
N ALA A 33 0.66 2.26 12.85
CA ALA A 33 -0.59 1.90 13.50
C ALA A 33 -0.50 2.05 15.03
N GLN A 34 0.61 1.63 15.64
CA GLN A 34 0.85 1.76 17.09
C GLN A 34 1.01 3.22 17.54
N LYS A 35 1.59 4.08 16.70
CA LYS A 35 1.79 5.50 17.00
C LYS A 35 0.56 6.35 16.72
N SER A 36 -0.39 5.84 15.94
CA SER A 36 -1.59 6.59 15.57
C SER A 36 -2.51 6.78 16.77
N ASN A 37 -2.91 8.04 17.02
CA ASN A 37 -3.87 8.38 18.07
C ASN A 37 -5.34 8.18 17.63
N HIS A 38 -5.54 7.66 16.42
CA HIS A 38 -6.86 7.53 15.79
C HIS A 38 -7.10 6.08 15.40
N GLU A 39 -8.08 5.45 16.05
CA GLU A 39 -8.44 4.04 15.83
C GLU A 39 -8.74 3.73 14.36
N GLY A 40 -9.40 4.66 13.65
CA GLY A 40 -9.67 4.50 12.21
C GLY A 40 -8.41 4.39 11.36
N PHE A 41 -7.44 5.29 11.54
CA PHE A 41 -6.17 5.24 10.80
C PHE A 41 -5.33 4.05 11.23
N ALA A 42 -5.25 3.75 12.53
CA ALA A 42 -4.56 2.57 13.05
C ALA A 42 -5.12 1.26 12.45
N ASN A 43 -6.44 1.18 12.26
CA ASN A 43 -7.08 0.05 11.61
C ASN A 43 -6.70 -0.05 10.12
N ILE A 44 -6.69 1.05 9.37
CA ILE A 44 -6.27 1.04 7.96
C ILE A 44 -4.82 0.60 7.82
N LEU A 45 -3.92 1.16 8.64
CA LEU A 45 -2.50 0.81 8.65
C LEU A 45 -2.28 -0.66 9.03
N SER A 46 -3.07 -1.19 9.98
CA SER A 46 -3.01 -2.61 10.33
C SER A 46 -3.47 -3.52 9.18
N MET A 47 -4.49 -3.12 8.42
CA MET A 47 -4.91 -3.86 7.23
C MET A 47 -3.82 -3.84 6.16
N LEU A 48 -3.15 -2.72 5.89
CA LEU A 48 -2.03 -2.66 4.94
C LEU A 48 -0.89 -3.61 5.37
N ALA A 49 -0.52 -3.58 6.65
CA ALA A 49 0.47 -4.51 7.18
C ALA A 49 0.08 -5.99 7.03
N ASP A 50 -1.22 -6.33 7.09
CA ASP A 50 -1.70 -7.69 6.84
C ASP A 50 -1.60 -8.08 5.35
N GLU A 51 -1.71 -7.12 4.43
CA GLU A 51 -1.50 -7.37 2.99
C GLU A 51 -0.02 -7.65 2.68
N GLU A 52 0.93 -6.91 3.27
CA GLU A 52 2.37 -7.16 3.05
C GLU A 52 2.83 -8.55 3.53
N VAL A 53 2.17 -9.09 4.56
CA VAL A 53 2.39 -10.48 4.99
C VAL A 53 2.00 -11.45 3.87
N LYS A 54 0.88 -11.22 3.18
CA LYS A 54 0.42 -12.07 2.08
C LYS A 54 1.36 -11.96 0.87
N HIS A 55 1.85 -10.77 0.57
CA HIS A 55 2.86 -10.54 -0.45
C HIS A 55 4.15 -11.32 -0.16
N ARG A 56 4.66 -11.22 1.07
CA ARG A 56 5.82 -11.99 1.53
C ARG A 56 5.61 -13.50 1.41
N GLU A 57 4.44 -14.00 1.81
CA GLU A 57 4.10 -15.42 1.65
C GLU A 57 4.06 -15.84 0.17
N ALA A 58 3.50 -15.01 -0.71
CA ALA A 58 3.47 -15.26 -2.15
C ALA A 58 4.89 -15.32 -2.74
N LEU A 59 5.78 -14.41 -2.34
CA LEU A 59 7.19 -14.42 -2.76
C LEU A 59 7.94 -15.68 -2.31
N VAL A 60 7.75 -16.12 -1.06
CA VAL A 60 8.37 -17.35 -0.55
C VAL A 60 7.90 -18.57 -1.36
N ARG A 61 6.60 -18.67 -1.63
CA ARG A 61 6.05 -19.77 -2.44
C ARG A 61 6.55 -19.74 -3.88
N MET A 62 6.61 -18.55 -4.47
CA MET A 62 7.15 -18.32 -5.80
C MET A 62 8.62 -18.74 -5.89
N ARG A 63 9.45 -18.38 -4.90
CA ARG A 63 10.85 -18.81 -4.78
C ARG A 63 10.97 -20.34 -4.72
N ASN A 64 10.04 -21.00 -4.03
CA ASN A 64 9.97 -22.47 -3.93
C ASN A 64 9.35 -23.14 -5.17
N ARG A 65 8.93 -22.37 -6.19
CA ARG A 65 8.23 -22.83 -7.39
C ARG A 65 6.91 -23.54 -7.08
N GLU A 66 6.27 -23.14 -6.00
CA GLU A 66 4.93 -23.58 -5.65
C GLU A 66 3.91 -22.73 -6.41
N LYS A 67 2.90 -23.38 -6.98
CA LYS A 67 1.75 -22.65 -7.53
C LYS A 67 0.98 -22.02 -6.38
N HIS A 68 0.81 -20.71 -6.45
CA HIS A 68 0.09 -19.94 -5.47
C HIS A 68 -0.68 -18.83 -6.15
N ALA A 69 -1.96 -18.71 -5.82
CA ALA A 69 -2.76 -17.56 -6.20
C ALA A 69 -2.75 -16.59 -5.02
N LEU A 70 -2.36 -15.34 -5.29
CA LEU A 70 -2.62 -14.27 -4.34
C LEU A 70 -4.14 -14.06 -4.28
N PRO A 71 -4.78 -14.10 -3.10
CA PRO A 71 -6.22 -13.84 -2.98
C PRO A 71 -6.55 -12.39 -3.36
N ASP A 72 -7.81 -12.08 -3.64
CA ASP A 72 -8.20 -10.69 -3.89
C ASP A 72 -8.18 -9.87 -2.61
N SER A 73 -7.44 -8.76 -2.64
CA SER A 73 -7.45 -7.80 -1.53
C SER A 73 -8.79 -7.06 -1.37
N THR A 74 -9.20 -6.88 -0.12
CA THR A 74 -10.35 -6.02 0.26
C THR A 74 -9.93 -4.69 0.87
N VAL A 75 -8.62 -4.41 0.95
CA VAL A 75 -8.06 -3.28 1.70
C VAL A 75 -8.61 -1.94 1.21
N LEU A 76 -8.67 -1.72 -0.10
CA LEU A 76 -9.19 -0.47 -0.68
C LEU A 76 -10.65 -0.22 -0.29
N LYS A 77 -11.49 -1.25 -0.33
CA LYS A 77 -12.91 -1.15 0.04
C LYS A 77 -13.06 -0.84 1.52
N ASN A 78 -12.32 -1.55 2.37
CA ASN A 78 -12.41 -1.39 3.82
C ASN A 78 -11.85 -0.03 4.26
N ALA A 79 -10.73 0.40 3.69
CA ALA A 79 -10.14 1.71 3.95
C ALA A 79 -11.09 2.85 3.57
N ARG A 80 -11.72 2.79 2.39
CA ARG A 80 -12.77 3.76 2.00
C ARG A 80 -13.92 3.80 3.00
N ALA A 81 -14.39 2.64 3.46
CA ALA A 81 -15.47 2.58 4.45
C ALA A 81 -15.06 3.21 5.79
N VAL A 82 -13.81 3.02 6.23
CA VAL A 82 -13.28 3.65 7.44
C VAL A 82 -13.14 5.17 7.26
N LEU A 83 -12.52 5.63 6.17
CA LEU A 83 -12.36 7.05 5.88
C LEU A 83 -13.71 7.78 5.77
N GLN A 84 -14.72 7.15 5.14
CA GLN A 84 -16.07 7.72 5.09
C GLN A 84 -16.66 7.90 6.50
N LYS A 85 -16.56 6.88 7.36
CA LYS A 85 -17.03 7.00 8.75
C LYS A 85 -16.31 8.11 9.52
N LEU A 86 -15.00 8.29 9.30
CA LEU A 86 -14.25 9.38 9.92
C LEU A 86 -14.72 10.75 9.43
N ARG A 87 -15.05 10.89 8.13
CA ARG A 87 -15.66 12.12 7.58
C ARG A 87 -17.01 12.42 8.22
N ASP A 88 -17.86 11.41 8.40
CA ASP A 88 -19.21 11.58 8.94
C ASP A 88 -19.23 11.94 10.44
N MET A 89 -18.13 11.71 11.16
CA MET A 89 -18.03 12.01 12.60
C MET A 89 -17.79 13.48 12.92
N ASP A 90 -17.50 14.33 11.91
CA ASP A 90 -17.27 15.78 12.02
C ASP A 90 -16.37 16.17 13.22
N ARG A 91 -15.24 15.46 13.34
CA ARG A 91 -14.22 15.73 14.35
C ARG A 91 -13.04 16.41 13.71
N GLU A 92 -12.47 17.37 14.41
CA GLU A 92 -11.15 17.91 14.09
C GLU A 92 -10.10 16.84 14.38
N PHE A 93 -9.20 16.63 13.42
CA PHE A 93 -8.05 15.77 13.56
C PHE A 93 -6.81 16.65 13.48
N ASP A 94 -6.06 16.74 14.58
CA ASP A 94 -4.79 17.46 14.61
C ASP A 94 -3.67 16.51 14.22
N PHE A 95 -3.00 16.81 13.09
CA PHE A 95 -1.86 16.07 12.59
C PHE A 95 -0.63 16.94 12.54
N SER A 96 0.45 16.42 13.11
CA SER A 96 1.75 17.06 13.04
C SER A 96 2.37 16.97 11.64
N MET A 97 3.22 17.94 11.29
CA MET A 97 4.06 17.86 10.08
C MET A 97 4.88 16.57 10.00
N SER A 98 5.31 16.05 11.15
CA SER A 98 6.02 14.77 11.24
C SER A 98 5.15 13.59 10.84
N GLU A 99 3.84 13.59 11.12
CA GLU A 99 2.93 12.54 10.68
C GLU A 99 2.69 12.59 9.17
N LEU A 100 2.60 13.79 8.58
CA LEU A 100 2.51 13.95 7.12
C LEU A 100 3.74 13.35 6.41
N ASP A 101 4.93 13.58 6.96
CA ASP A 101 6.16 13.04 6.38
C ASP A 101 6.26 11.50 6.51
N LEU A 102 5.63 10.91 7.53
CA LEU A 102 5.51 9.44 7.62
C LEU A 102 4.63 8.89 6.50
N TYR A 103 3.49 9.52 6.19
CA TYR A 103 2.64 9.07 5.08
C TYR A 103 3.30 9.26 3.71
N LYS A 104 4.06 10.35 3.51
CA LYS A 104 4.85 10.52 2.27
C LYS A 104 5.89 9.42 2.11
N LYS A 105 6.58 9.04 3.18
CA LYS A 105 7.52 7.92 3.15
C LYS A 105 6.81 6.61 2.82
N ALA A 106 5.60 6.37 3.34
CA ALA A 106 4.80 5.20 2.97
C ALA A 106 4.50 5.17 1.46
N LEU A 107 4.07 6.30 0.88
CA LEU A 107 3.83 6.42 -0.56
C LEU A 107 5.08 6.10 -1.40
N GLU A 108 6.26 6.54 -0.96
CA GLU A 108 7.52 6.20 -1.64
C GLU A 108 7.86 4.71 -1.56
N LEU A 109 7.49 4.03 -0.46
CA LEU A 109 7.69 2.59 -0.32
C LEU A 109 6.78 1.83 -1.31
N GLU A 110 5.49 2.18 -1.34
CA GLU A 110 4.52 1.56 -2.27
C GLU A 110 4.91 1.74 -3.74
N ALA A 111 5.32 2.94 -4.13
CA ALA A 111 5.75 3.21 -5.50
C ALA A 111 6.98 2.36 -5.89
N LYS A 112 7.92 2.14 -4.96
CA LYS A 112 9.10 1.29 -5.19
C LYS A 112 8.72 -0.20 -5.28
N SER A 113 7.80 -0.67 -4.44
CA SER A 113 7.28 -2.04 -4.51
C SER A 113 6.58 -2.29 -5.84
N GLN A 114 5.70 -1.37 -6.25
CA GLN A 114 5.01 -1.45 -7.54
C GLN A 114 6.01 -1.54 -8.70
N GLU A 115 6.96 -0.60 -8.79
CA GLU A 115 7.96 -0.58 -9.87
C GLU A 115 8.79 -1.87 -9.91
N LEU A 116 9.19 -2.38 -8.74
CA LEU A 116 9.92 -3.64 -8.63
C LEU A 116 9.11 -4.81 -9.22
N TYR A 117 7.82 -4.91 -8.90
CA TYR A 117 6.99 -6.01 -9.38
C TYR A 117 6.63 -5.90 -10.85
N GLU A 118 6.38 -4.70 -11.36
CA GLU A 118 6.18 -4.47 -12.79
C GLU A 118 7.43 -4.88 -13.58
N LYS A 119 8.61 -4.44 -13.14
CA LYS A 119 9.88 -4.80 -13.77
C LYS A 119 10.14 -6.31 -13.70
N SER A 120 9.96 -6.91 -12.52
CA SER A 120 10.17 -8.35 -12.33
C SER A 120 9.21 -9.18 -13.19
N ALA A 121 7.97 -8.71 -13.39
CA ALA A 121 7.01 -9.35 -14.27
C ALA A 121 7.44 -9.29 -15.75
N MET A 122 8.04 -8.18 -16.20
CA MET A 122 8.55 -8.04 -17.56
C MET A 122 9.77 -8.95 -17.82
N GLU A 123 10.58 -9.21 -16.80
CA GLU A 123 11.78 -10.04 -16.88
C GLU A 123 11.49 -11.54 -16.65
N SER A 124 10.27 -11.90 -16.24
CA SER A 124 9.89 -13.30 -15.98
C SER A 124 9.61 -14.09 -17.26
N GLU A 125 10.20 -15.28 -17.37
CA GLU A 125 9.92 -16.25 -18.44
C GLU A 125 8.78 -17.24 -18.09
N ASP A 126 8.31 -17.23 -16.83
CA ASP A 126 7.22 -18.09 -16.36
C ASP A 126 5.92 -17.28 -16.32
N GLU A 127 4.91 -17.70 -17.12
CA GLU A 127 3.62 -17.01 -17.24
C GLU A 127 2.85 -16.94 -15.91
N HIS A 128 2.99 -17.94 -15.05
CA HIS A 128 2.35 -17.95 -13.74
C HIS A 128 3.06 -16.97 -12.79
N GLU A 129 4.40 -16.98 -12.76
CA GLU A 129 5.22 -16.01 -12.01
C GLU A 129 4.86 -14.58 -12.44
N GLN A 130 4.82 -14.33 -13.76
CA GLN A 130 4.43 -13.04 -14.33
C GLN A 130 3.03 -12.61 -13.87
N GLY A 131 2.04 -13.52 -13.91
CA GLY A 131 0.68 -13.22 -13.48
C GLY A 131 0.56 -12.86 -12.01
N VAL A 132 1.32 -13.52 -11.13
CA VAL A 132 1.36 -13.19 -9.69
C VAL A 132 2.03 -11.85 -9.45
N LEU A 133 3.18 -11.58 -10.10
CA LEU A 133 3.90 -10.31 -9.96
C LEU A 133 3.06 -9.11 -10.44
N LEU A 134 2.37 -9.23 -11.58
CA LEU A 134 1.44 -8.19 -12.04
C LEU A 134 0.26 -7.98 -11.08
N LYS A 135 -0.19 -9.05 -10.41
CA LYS A 135 -1.22 -8.92 -9.38
C LYS A 135 -0.70 -8.18 -8.14
N MET A 136 0.51 -8.50 -7.68
CA MET A 136 1.16 -7.80 -6.57
C MET A 136 1.35 -6.31 -6.88
N ALA A 137 1.90 -5.96 -8.06
CA ALA A 137 2.04 -4.57 -8.49
C ALA A 137 0.72 -3.78 -8.40
N LYS A 138 -0.39 -4.42 -8.80
CA LYS A 138 -1.72 -3.83 -8.72
C LYS A 138 -2.27 -3.72 -7.29
N GLU A 139 -1.80 -4.54 -6.35
CA GLU A 139 -2.14 -4.40 -4.93
C GLU A 139 -1.36 -3.25 -4.30
N GLU A 140 -0.07 -3.08 -4.63
CA GLU A 140 0.72 -1.90 -4.19
C GLU A 140 0.17 -0.59 -4.75
N GLU A 141 -0.31 -0.57 -5.99
CA GLU A 141 -1.01 0.58 -6.55
C GLU A 141 -2.25 0.95 -5.70
N LYS A 142 -3.00 -0.04 -5.21
CA LYS A 142 -4.15 0.21 -4.33
C LYS A 142 -3.70 0.70 -2.96
N HIS A 143 -2.61 0.18 -2.42
CA HIS A 143 -2.03 0.62 -1.15
C HIS A 143 -1.60 2.09 -1.24
N PHE A 144 -0.90 2.45 -2.32
CA PHE A 144 -0.57 3.83 -2.65
C PHE A 144 -1.82 4.72 -2.64
N TYR A 145 -2.89 4.33 -3.34
CA TYR A 145 -4.13 5.10 -3.35
C TYR A 145 -4.76 5.23 -1.95
N VAL A 146 -4.71 4.18 -1.13
CA VAL A 146 -5.21 4.27 0.26
C VAL A 146 -4.42 5.30 1.07
N LEU A 147 -3.10 5.28 0.98
CA LEU A 147 -2.22 6.23 1.69
C LEU A 147 -2.36 7.65 1.17
N GLU A 148 -2.55 7.82 -0.13
CA GLU A 148 -2.79 9.13 -0.75
C GLU A 148 -4.11 9.72 -0.21
N ASN A 149 -5.15 8.90 -0.08
CA ASN A 149 -6.43 9.34 0.50
C ASN A 149 -6.31 9.67 1.99
N ILE A 150 -5.47 8.95 2.75
CA ILE A 150 -5.15 9.32 4.14
C ILE A 150 -4.44 10.67 4.14
N LEU A 151 -3.37 10.83 3.36
CA LEU A 151 -2.59 12.06 3.28
C LEU A 151 -3.47 13.26 2.90
N GLU A 152 -4.35 13.11 1.91
CA GLU A 152 -5.33 14.14 1.53
C GLU A 152 -6.30 14.46 2.67
N PHE A 153 -6.74 13.46 3.44
CA PHE A 153 -7.61 13.68 4.59
C PHE A 153 -6.90 14.48 5.69
N VAL A 154 -5.66 14.10 6.02
CA VAL A 154 -4.91 14.67 7.15
C VAL A 154 -4.23 16.00 6.83
N SER A 155 -4.06 16.33 5.55
CA SER A 155 -3.43 17.58 5.08
C SER A 155 -4.41 18.74 4.89
N ARG A 156 -5.72 18.53 5.13
CA ARG A 156 -6.70 19.61 5.04
C ARG A 156 -6.44 20.62 6.17
N PRO A 157 -6.14 21.90 5.86
CA PRO A 157 -5.95 22.90 6.90
C PRO A 157 -7.25 23.16 7.66
N GLU A 158 -7.16 23.49 8.96
CA GLU A 158 -8.26 23.94 9.84
C GLU A 158 -9.14 25.07 9.24
N SER A 159 -8.68 25.73 8.18
CA SER A 159 -9.31 26.91 7.58
C SER A 159 -10.23 26.62 6.39
N TRP A 160 -10.89 25.45 6.33
CA TRP A 160 -12.23 25.43 5.74
C TRP A 160 -13.21 25.88 6.83
N THR A 161 -13.04 27.12 7.29
CA THR A 161 -14.17 27.86 7.85
C THR A 161 -15.28 27.67 6.85
N GLU A 162 -16.37 27.03 7.29
CA GLU A 162 -17.67 27.19 6.68
C GLU A 162 -17.75 28.65 6.25
N ASN A 163 -17.69 28.89 4.94
CA ASN A 163 -18.20 30.13 4.42
C ASN A 163 -19.67 29.82 4.18
N PRO A 164 -20.60 30.27 5.06
CA PRO A 164 -22.02 30.01 4.87
C PRO A 164 -22.57 30.80 3.66
N GLU A 165 -21.74 31.57 2.96
CA GLU A 165 -22.13 32.40 1.82
C GLU A 165 -22.29 31.65 0.48
N PHE A 166 -22.17 30.32 0.43
CA PHE A 166 -22.59 29.54 -0.76
C PHE A 166 -23.82 28.66 -0.53
N HIS A 167 -24.67 29.03 0.43
CA HIS A 167 -26.10 28.79 0.27
C HIS A 167 -26.72 30.03 -0.40
N HIS A 168 -27.57 29.80 -1.41
CA HIS A 168 -28.25 30.77 -2.31
C HIS A 168 -27.38 31.18 -3.51
N THR A 169 -27.71 30.90 -4.77
CA THR A 169 -28.97 30.83 -5.55
C THR A 169 -28.52 30.34 -6.95
N GLU A 170 -29.25 29.67 -7.83
CA GLU A 170 -30.68 29.57 -8.11
C GLU A 170 -30.86 28.45 -9.15
N ASP A 171 -32.07 27.90 -9.20
CA ASP A 171 -32.57 27.05 -10.27
C ASP A 171 -32.26 27.61 -11.69
N TYR A 172 -31.70 26.77 -12.57
CA TYR A 172 -32.22 26.48 -13.92
C TYR A 172 -31.50 25.32 -14.61
#